data_AF-A0A1H7ALF3-F1
#
_entry.id   AF-A0A1H7ALF3-F1
#
_cell.length_a   1.000
_cell.length_b   1.000
_cell.length_c   1.000
_cell.angle_alpha   90.00
_cell.angle_beta   90.00
_cell.angle_gamma   90.00
#
_symmetry.space_group_name_H-M   'P 1'
#
loop_
_entity.id
_entity.type
_entity.pdbx_description
1 polymer ?
#
loop_
_entity_poly.entity_id
_entity_poly.type
_entity_poly.pdbx_seq_one_letter_code
_entity_poly.pdbx_strand_id
1 'polypeptide(L)'
;MRKRAEGLSWIDKGNSEQIQWAADYLRQRGSLSKEAATLGVRDYEALLKEGLYLEKSAEGVRTLQRMQAAWRQRIYRQPHHGRKPYTFTLPTQTKQHLSRQAEKCGHTETEHLIQLIDQGYEEAIRSSRRMKEVRAKERKDLPRLKAEVVFLQLREKELTKHLRESLLARFAAESVPAEELEQKVDREMSRVAREVRVLMDEQVKSNPRLKHMGI
;
A
#
# COMPACT_ATOMS: atom_id res chain seq x y z
N MET A 1 45.01 -21.38 -6.05
CA MET A 1 44.40 -22.70 -6.32
C MET A 1 43.60 -23.13 -5.09
N ARG A 2 42.28 -23.36 -5.20
CA ARG A 2 41.47 -23.85 -4.06
C ARG A 2 41.69 -25.36 -3.95
N LYS A 3 42.19 -25.85 -2.81
CA LYS A 3 42.26 -27.28 -2.49
C LYS A 3 40.85 -27.87 -2.65
N ARG A 4 40.72 -28.95 -3.44
CA ARG A 4 39.46 -29.69 -3.54
C ARG A 4 39.18 -30.26 -2.15
N ALA A 5 37.96 -30.06 -1.66
CA ALA A 5 37.51 -30.76 -0.46
C ALA A 5 37.41 -32.24 -0.84
N GLU A 6 38.30 -33.07 -0.27
CA GLU A 6 38.31 -34.51 -0.50
C GLU A 6 37.06 -35.14 0.12
N GLY A 7 36.35 -35.92 -0.68
CA GLY A 7 35.11 -36.60 -0.36
C GLY A 7 34.07 -35.69 0.28
N LEU A 8 33.83 -35.93 1.56
CA LEU A 8 32.81 -35.26 2.37
C LEU A 8 33.38 -34.32 3.44
N SER A 9 34.62 -33.90 3.28
CA SER A 9 35.31 -32.97 4.20
C SER A 9 34.68 -31.58 4.33
N TRP A 10 33.69 -31.23 3.50
CA TRP A 10 32.90 -30.00 3.64
C TRP A 10 31.74 -30.13 4.64
N ILE A 11 31.46 -31.34 5.14
CA ILE A 11 30.50 -31.56 6.22
C ILE A 11 31.16 -31.18 7.54
N ASP A 12 30.46 -30.40 8.37
CA ASP A 12 30.92 -30.07 9.71
C ASP A 12 30.70 -31.28 10.64
N LYS A 13 31.79 -31.78 11.24
CA LYS A 13 31.77 -32.89 12.21
C LYS A 13 30.88 -32.58 13.43
N GLY A 14 30.74 -31.31 13.81
CA GLY A 14 29.88 -30.88 14.91
C GLY A 14 28.40 -30.71 14.55
N ASN A 15 28.06 -30.76 13.25
CA ASN A 15 26.71 -30.48 12.79
C ASN A 15 25.93 -31.78 12.52
N SER A 16 25.28 -32.30 13.56
CA SER A 16 24.49 -33.53 13.50
C SER A 16 23.34 -33.46 12.48
N GLU A 17 22.73 -32.29 12.26
CA GLU A 17 21.70 -32.09 11.24
C GLU A 17 22.27 -32.26 9.83
N GLN A 18 23.45 -31.67 9.57
CA GLN A 18 24.14 -31.78 8.28
C GLN A 18 24.58 -33.22 8.01
N ILE A 19 25.10 -33.91 9.02
CA ILE A 19 25.50 -35.32 8.96
C ILE A 19 24.28 -36.19 8.61
N GLN A 20 23.18 -36.05 9.35
CA GLN A 20 21.97 -36.81 9.12
C GLN A 20 21.39 -36.55 7.72
N TRP A 21 21.33 -35.27 7.32
CA TRP A 21 20.84 -34.91 5.99
C TRP A 21 21.71 -35.50 4.86
N ALA A 22 23.03 -35.50 5.02
CA ALA A 22 23.93 -36.05 4.01
C ALA A 22 23.76 -37.57 3.88
N ALA A 23 23.63 -38.29 4.99
CA ALA A 23 23.34 -39.72 4.99
C ALA A 23 22.01 -40.03 4.28
N ASP A 24 20.96 -39.26 4.55
CA ASP A 24 19.66 -39.42 3.91
C ASP A 24 19.70 -39.09 2.42
N TYR A 25 20.45 -38.04 2.03
CA TYR A 25 20.61 -37.65 0.63
C TYR A 25 21.28 -38.77 -0.19
N LEU A 26 22.37 -39.37 0.33
CA LEU A 26 23.06 -40.47 -0.35
C LEU A 26 22.20 -41.74 -0.39
N ARG A 27 21.45 -42.03 0.67
CA ARG A 27 20.52 -43.17 0.74
C ARG A 27 19.43 -43.06 -0.34
N GLN A 28 18.79 -41.90 -0.46
CA GLN A 28 17.72 -41.67 -1.46
C GLN A 28 18.21 -41.81 -2.91
N ARG A 29 19.49 -41.54 -3.16
CA ARG A 29 20.12 -41.64 -4.49
C ARG A 29 20.71 -43.02 -4.78
N GLY A 30 20.58 -43.98 -3.87
CA GLY A 30 21.20 -45.31 -4.00
C GLY A 30 22.72 -45.26 -4.10
N SER A 31 23.34 -44.19 -3.58
CA SER A 31 24.77 -43.92 -3.70
C SER A 31 25.57 -44.37 -2.47
N LEU A 32 24.95 -45.10 -1.55
CA LEU A 32 25.63 -45.74 -0.43
C LEU A 32 26.17 -47.10 -0.85
N SER A 33 27.30 -47.52 -0.28
CA SER A 33 27.74 -48.92 -0.31
C SER A 33 26.65 -49.85 0.25
N LYS A 34 26.67 -51.13 -0.12
CA LYS A 34 25.67 -52.10 0.36
C LYS A 34 25.70 -52.23 1.89
N GLU A 35 26.89 -52.12 2.46
CA GLU A 35 27.18 -52.14 3.89
C GLU A 35 26.64 -50.87 4.58
N ALA A 36 26.86 -49.69 4.00
CA ALA A 36 26.34 -48.43 4.52
C ALA A 36 24.81 -48.31 4.37
N ALA A 37 24.23 -48.91 3.34
CA ALA A 37 22.79 -48.96 3.12
C ALA A 37 22.08 -49.87 4.15
N THR A 38 22.72 -50.96 4.57
CA THR A 38 22.17 -51.94 5.53
C THR A 38 22.37 -51.52 6.99
N LEU A 39 23.56 -51.02 7.35
CA LEU A 39 23.88 -50.62 8.73
C LEU A 39 23.42 -49.19 9.05
N GLY A 40 23.27 -48.36 8.02
CA GLY A 40 22.93 -46.95 8.14
C GLY A 40 24.14 -46.11 8.56
N VAL A 41 24.46 -45.10 7.77
CA VAL A 41 25.51 -44.14 8.13
C VAL A 41 24.99 -43.22 9.23
N ARG A 42 25.58 -43.31 10.43
CA ARG A 42 25.16 -42.55 11.62
C ARG A 42 26.22 -41.57 12.14
N ASP A 43 27.45 -41.68 11.65
CA ASP A 43 28.56 -40.86 12.10
C ASP A 43 29.31 -40.19 10.92
N TYR A 44 30.05 -39.15 11.25
CA TYR A 44 30.84 -38.37 10.29
C TYR A 44 31.94 -39.20 9.61
N GLU A 45 32.54 -40.15 10.33
CA GLU A 45 33.66 -40.94 9.82
C GLU A 45 33.24 -41.97 8.77
N ALA A 46 32.09 -42.62 8.96
CA ALA A 46 31.48 -43.49 7.97
C ALA A 46 31.03 -42.69 6.74
N LEU A 47 30.46 -41.48 6.92
CA LEU A 47 30.16 -40.57 5.81
C LEU A 47 31.41 -40.22 5.01
N LEU A 48 32.52 -39.91 5.68
CA LEU A 48 33.81 -39.63 5.02
C LEU A 48 34.30 -40.81 4.18
N LYS A 49 34.25 -42.03 4.73
CA LYS A 49 34.64 -43.25 4.01
C LYS A 49 33.79 -43.47 2.75
N GLU A 50 32.47 -43.29 2.86
CA GLU A 50 31.56 -43.37 1.71
C GLU A 50 31.85 -42.27 0.67
N GLY A 51 32.16 -41.05 1.12
CA GLY A 51 32.57 -39.96 0.26
C GLY A 51 33.84 -40.29 -0.55
N LEU A 52 34.87 -40.83 0.12
CA LEU A 52 36.11 -41.27 -0.52
C LEU A 52 35.88 -42.44 -1.49
N TYR A 53 34.95 -43.35 -1.17
CA TYR A 53 34.56 -44.43 -2.07
C TYR A 53 33.89 -43.87 -3.34
N LEU A 54 32.95 -42.93 -3.19
CA LEU A 54 32.24 -42.30 -4.30
C LEU A 54 33.17 -41.52 -5.24
N GLU A 55 34.21 -40.88 -4.71
CA GLU A 55 35.20 -40.15 -5.51
C GLU A 55 35.98 -41.02 -6.51
N LYS A 56 36.01 -42.34 -6.31
CA LYS A 56 36.67 -43.27 -7.24
C LYS A 56 35.97 -43.35 -8.61
N SER A 57 34.75 -42.83 -8.73
CA SER A 57 33.98 -42.81 -9.97
C SER A 57 33.59 -41.40 -10.39
N ALA A 58 33.59 -41.13 -11.70
CA ALA A 58 33.15 -39.83 -12.23
C ALA A 58 31.68 -39.52 -11.94
N GLU A 59 30.84 -40.55 -11.77
CA GLU A 59 29.46 -40.39 -11.34
C GLU A 59 29.35 -40.03 -9.86
N GLY A 60 30.09 -40.70 -8.98
CA GLY A 60 30.12 -40.39 -7.55
C GLY A 60 30.63 -38.99 -7.27
N VAL A 61 31.67 -38.51 -7.97
CA VAL A 61 32.11 -37.10 -7.89
C VAL A 61 30.97 -36.14 -8.24
N ARG A 62 30.19 -36.41 -9.29
CA ARG A 62 29.04 -35.57 -9.67
C ARG A 62 27.94 -35.62 -8.61
N THR A 63 27.70 -36.77 -8.00
CA THR A 63 26.76 -36.92 -6.88
C THR A 63 27.19 -36.07 -5.68
N LEU A 64 28.46 -36.10 -5.30
CA LEU A 64 29.00 -35.29 -4.20
C LEU A 64 28.89 -33.78 -4.49
N GLN A 65 29.18 -33.34 -5.71
CA GLN A 65 29.00 -31.94 -6.12
C GLN A 65 27.55 -31.49 -6.04
N ARG A 66 26.61 -32.31 -6.53
CA ARG A 66 25.16 -32.03 -6.44
C ARG A 66 24.70 -31.99 -4.99
N MET A 67 25.22 -32.87 -4.14
CA MET A 67 24.90 -32.88 -2.72
C MET A 67 25.36 -31.58 -2.05
N GLN A 68 26.60 -31.15 -2.28
CA GLN A 68 27.10 -29.90 -1.72
C GLN A 68 26.26 -28.69 -2.19
N ALA A 69 25.86 -28.66 -3.46
CA ALA A 69 24.98 -27.61 -3.99
C ALA A 69 23.58 -27.63 -3.34
N ALA A 70 23.00 -28.82 -3.18
CA ALA A 70 21.70 -28.99 -2.54
C ALA A 70 21.72 -28.55 -1.07
N TRP A 71 22.80 -28.84 -0.34
CA TRP A 71 22.98 -28.35 1.03
C TRP A 71 23.05 -26.83 1.10
N ARG A 72 23.86 -26.20 0.23
CA ARG A 72 23.93 -24.73 0.16
C ARG A 72 22.56 -24.10 -0.12
N GLN A 73 21.80 -24.69 -1.04
CA GLN A 73 20.43 -24.25 -1.32
C GLN A 73 19.50 -24.43 -0.13
N ARG A 74 19.63 -25.54 0.63
CA ARG A 74 18.86 -25.77 1.84
C ARG A 74 19.16 -24.69 2.89
N ILE A 75 20.43 -24.44 3.20
CA ILE A 75 20.82 -23.38 4.15
C ILE A 75 20.26 -22.03 3.70
N TYR A 76 20.43 -21.69 2.42
CA TYR A 76 19.93 -20.42 1.88
C TYR A 76 18.40 -20.28 2.01
N ARG A 77 17.66 -21.39 1.92
CA ARG A 77 16.20 -21.42 2.05
C ARG A 77 15.70 -21.53 3.49
N GLN A 78 16.55 -21.94 4.43
CA GLN A 78 16.18 -22.01 5.83
C GLN A 78 15.92 -20.59 6.36
N PRO A 79 14.86 -20.38 7.14
CA PRO A 79 14.60 -19.08 7.75
C PRO A 79 15.75 -18.74 8.72
N HIS A 80 16.59 -17.77 8.35
CA HIS A 80 17.65 -17.26 9.21
C HIS A 80 17.24 -15.88 9.72
N HIS A 81 17.37 -15.66 11.04
CA HIS A 81 17.18 -14.33 11.67
C HIS A 81 15.85 -13.64 11.32
N GLY A 82 14.74 -14.37 11.30
CA GLY A 82 13.41 -13.83 10.99
C GLY A 82 13.19 -13.47 9.52
N ARG A 83 14.16 -13.73 8.64
CA ARG A 83 14.04 -13.52 7.20
C ARG A 83 13.60 -14.82 6.52
N LYS A 84 12.59 -14.74 5.67
CA LYS A 84 12.14 -15.84 4.81
C LYS A 84 12.43 -15.48 3.35
N PRO A 85 13.16 -16.32 2.60
CA PRO A 85 13.45 -16.03 1.21
C PRO A 85 12.18 -16.20 0.36
N TYR A 86 11.93 -15.23 -0.51
CA TYR A 86 10.87 -15.26 -1.50
C TYR A 86 11.46 -15.05 -2.89
N THR A 87 10.91 -15.76 -3.87
CA THR A 87 11.26 -15.58 -5.28
C THR A 87 10.09 -14.89 -5.97
N PHE A 88 10.35 -13.76 -6.61
CA PHE A 88 9.38 -13.04 -7.42
C PHE A 88 9.93 -12.88 -8.83
N THR A 89 9.05 -12.95 -9.81
CA THR A 89 9.39 -12.61 -11.20
C THR A 89 8.95 -11.18 -11.45
N LEU A 90 9.89 -10.31 -11.78
CA LEU A 90 9.62 -8.91 -12.13
C LEU A 90 9.84 -8.70 -13.62
N PRO A 91 9.07 -7.80 -14.26
CA PRO A 91 9.43 -7.33 -15.60
C PRO A 91 10.85 -6.78 -15.62
N THR A 92 11.58 -7.01 -16.71
CA THR A 92 12.99 -6.61 -16.84
C THR A 92 13.20 -5.12 -16.56
N GLN A 93 12.29 -4.26 -17.06
CA GLN A 93 12.34 -2.83 -16.79
C GLN A 93 12.18 -2.52 -15.31
N THR A 94 11.21 -3.13 -14.62
CA THR A 94 11.00 -2.94 -13.18
C THR A 94 12.23 -3.34 -12.38
N LYS A 95 12.89 -4.46 -12.72
CA LYS A 95 14.15 -4.87 -12.09
C LYS A 95 15.23 -3.81 -12.28
N GLN A 96 15.39 -3.28 -13.50
CA GLN A 96 16.37 -2.22 -13.78
C GLN A 96 16.09 -0.94 -13.00
N HIS A 97 14.82 -0.55 -12.87
CA HIS A 97 14.44 0.60 -12.05
C HIS A 97 14.80 0.38 -10.58
N LEU A 98 14.46 -0.79 -10.02
CA LEU A 98 14.81 -1.15 -8.65
C LEU A 98 16.33 -1.09 -8.42
N SER A 99 17.13 -1.68 -9.31
CA SER A 99 18.60 -1.64 -9.22
C SER A 99 19.13 -0.21 -9.19
N ARG A 100 18.70 0.63 -10.15
CA ARG A 100 19.15 2.02 -10.26
C ARG A 100 18.72 2.86 -9.05
N GLN A 101 17.54 2.62 -8.49
CA GLN A 101 17.10 3.34 -7.30
C GLN A 101 17.87 2.88 -6.05
N ALA A 102 18.09 1.58 -5.89
CA ALA A 102 18.88 1.04 -4.80
C ALA A 102 20.31 1.60 -4.81
N GLU A 103 20.96 1.60 -5.99
CA GLU A 103 22.29 2.19 -6.18
C GLU A 103 22.34 3.68 -5.81
N LYS A 104 21.36 4.48 -6.28
CA LYS A 104 21.28 5.91 -5.95
C LYS A 104 21.15 6.17 -4.46
N CYS A 105 20.48 5.27 -3.73
CA CYS A 105 20.29 5.39 -2.30
C CYS A 105 21.40 4.69 -1.48
N GLY A 106 22.40 4.07 -2.13
CA GLY A 106 23.45 3.32 -1.45
C GLY A 106 22.96 2.05 -0.73
N HIS A 107 21.83 1.49 -1.15
CA HIS A 107 21.21 0.30 -0.56
C HIS A 107 21.36 -0.92 -1.49
N THR A 108 21.27 -2.12 -0.91
CA THR A 108 21.01 -3.32 -1.71
C THR A 108 19.59 -3.30 -2.30
N GLU A 109 19.37 -4.02 -3.42
CA GLU A 109 18.03 -4.15 -4.00
C GLU A 109 17.00 -4.67 -2.98
N THR A 110 17.43 -5.58 -2.10
CA THR A 110 16.58 -6.15 -1.04
C THR A 110 16.25 -5.12 0.04
N GLU A 111 17.23 -4.38 0.56
CA GLU A 111 16.98 -3.33 1.55
C GLU A 111 16.07 -2.24 0.99
N HIS A 112 16.30 -1.84 -0.25
CA HIS A 112 15.48 -0.84 -0.91
C HIS A 112 14.04 -1.35 -1.12
N LEU A 113 13.87 -2.61 -1.51
CA LEU A 113 12.55 -3.22 -1.65
C LEU A 113 11.80 -3.28 -0.30
N ILE A 114 12.49 -3.65 0.79
CA ILE A 114 11.91 -3.64 2.13
C ILE A 114 11.42 -2.22 2.49
N GLN A 115 12.29 -1.22 2.29
CA GLN A 115 11.96 0.17 2.56
C GLN A 115 10.72 0.64 1.78
N LEU A 116 10.62 0.31 0.49
CA LEU A 116 9.46 0.68 -0.34
C LEU A 116 8.16 0.04 0.16
N ILE A 117 8.23 -1.23 0.59
CA ILE A 117 7.07 -1.96 1.12
C ILE A 117 6.62 -1.32 2.44
N ASP A 118 7.54 -1.05 3.36
CA ASP A 118 7.23 -0.48 4.66
C ASP A 118 6.66 0.94 4.51
N GLN A 119 7.27 1.77 3.66
CA GLN A 119 6.76 3.12 3.36
C GLN A 119 5.37 3.07 2.74
N GLY A 120 5.15 2.18 1.76
CA GLY A 120 3.84 2.02 1.13
C GLY A 120 2.77 1.59 2.13
N TYR A 121 3.11 0.72 3.07
CA TYR A 121 2.21 0.27 4.14
C TYR A 121 1.88 1.41 5.12
N GLU A 122 2.87 2.16 5.57
CA GLU A 122 2.67 3.30 6.46
C GLU A 122 1.82 4.42 5.82
N GLU A 123 2.09 4.73 4.54
CA GLU A 123 1.34 5.72 3.76
C GLU A 123 -0.13 5.29 3.61
N ALA A 124 -0.39 4.01 3.38
CA ALA A 124 -1.74 3.45 3.31
C ALA A 124 -2.49 3.58 4.65
N ILE A 125 -1.82 3.31 5.78
CA ILE A 125 -2.42 3.52 7.11
C ILE A 125 -2.73 5.00 7.34
N ARG A 126 -1.75 5.87 7.06
CA ARG A 126 -1.86 7.32 7.28
C ARG A 126 -2.98 7.93 6.45
N SER A 127 -3.06 7.59 5.17
CA SER A 127 -4.11 8.06 4.26
C SER A 127 -5.50 7.57 4.69
N SER A 128 -5.63 6.30 5.09
CA SER A 128 -6.88 5.76 5.64
C SER A 128 -7.34 6.49 6.90
N ARG A 129 -6.41 6.77 7.83
CA ARG A 129 -6.70 7.55 9.04
C ARG A 129 -7.14 8.98 8.70
N ARG A 130 -6.42 9.65 7.79
CA ARG A 130 -6.77 11.02 7.36
C ARG A 130 -8.16 11.06 6.71
N MET A 131 -8.49 10.08 5.87
CA MET A 131 -9.84 9.97 5.29
C MET A 131 -10.92 9.77 6.35
N LYS A 132 -10.67 8.94 7.37
CA LYS A 132 -11.62 8.76 8.49
C LYS A 132 -11.82 10.06 9.28
N GLU A 133 -10.75 10.80 9.54
CA GLU A 133 -10.81 12.08 10.26
C GLU A 133 -11.57 13.15 9.48
N VAL A 134 -11.33 13.27 8.16
CA VAL A 134 -12.09 14.19 7.30
C VAL A 134 -13.57 13.82 7.29
N ARG A 135 -13.90 12.54 7.07
CA ARG A 135 -15.29 12.07 7.09
C ARG A 135 -15.97 12.28 8.45
N ALA A 136 -15.24 12.14 9.55
CA ALA A 136 -15.77 12.38 10.89
C ALA A 136 -16.10 13.86 11.11
N LYS A 137 -15.23 14.77 10.64
CA LYS A 137 -15.48 16.22 10.67
C LYS A 137 -16.68 16.58 9.80
N GLU A 138 -16.71 16.11 8.55
CA GLU A 138 -17.85 16.32 7.64
C GLU A 138 -19.16 15.82 8.26
N ARG A 139 -19.16 14.63 8.86
CA ARG A 139 -20.34 14.08 9.53
C ARG A 139 -20.80 14.93 10.72
N LYS A 140 -19.87 15.58 11.44
CA LYS A 140 -20.17 16.46 12.57
C LYS A 140 -20.70 17.82 12.09
N ASP A 141 -20.13 18.38 11.03
CA ASP A 141 -20.45 19.72 10.56
C ASP A 141 -21.67 19.74 9.64
N LEU A 142 -21.95 18.65 8.91
CA LEU A 142 -23.05 18.55 7.95
C LEU A 142 -24.44 18.85 8.57
N PRO A 143 -24.82 18.33 9.75
CA PRO A 143 -26.10 18.68 10.37
C PRO A 143 -26.21 20.16 10.70
N ARG A 144 -25.12 20.77 11.20
CA ARG A 144 -25.08 22.21 11.53
C ARG A 144 -25.23 23.07 10.28
N LEU A 145 -24.47 22.76 9.22
CA LEU A 145 -24.56 23.45 7.93
C LEU A 145 -25.96 23.30 7.31
N LYS A 146 -26.56 22.11 7.38
CA LYS A 146 -27.94 21.90 6.92
C LYS A 146 -28.96 22.73 7.71
N ALA A 147 -28.83 22.77 9.04
CA ALA A 147 -29.70 23.58 9.89
C ALA A 147 -29.55 25.08 9.56
N GLU A 148 -28.33 25.55 9.34
CA GLU A 148 -28.07 26.94 8.96
C GLU A 148 -28.70 27.30 7.61
N VAL A 149 -28.58 26.43 6.60
CA VAL A 149 -29.24 26.64 5.30
C VAL A 149 -30.76 26.75 5.47
N VAL A 150 -31.37 25.86 6.25
CA VAL A 150 -32.82 25.91 6.52
C VAL A 150 -33.21 27.20 7.24
N PHE A 151 -32.43 27.63 8.24
CA PHE A 151 -32.67 28.86 8.97
C PHE A 151 -32.60 30.10 8.05
N LEU A 152 -31.57 30.17 7.21
CA LEU A 152 -31.40 31.27 6.26
C LEU A 152 -32.54 31.31 5.22
N GLN A 153 -33.00 30.14 4.73
CA GLN A 153 -34.15 30.06 3.84
C GLN A 153 -35.45 30.54 4.50
N LEU A 154 -35.67 30.23 5.78
CA LEU A 154 -36.84 30.73 6.51
C LEU A 154 -36.77 32.25 6.68
N ARG A 155 -35.60 32.77 7.03
CA ARG A 155 -35.37 34.22 7.17
C ARG A 155 -35.59 34.94 5.84
N GLU A 156 -35.10 34.40 4.73
CA GLU A 156 -35.31 34.95 3.39
C GLU A 156 -36.80 35.04 3.05
N LYS A 157 -37.57 33.97 3.33
CA LYS A 157 -39.03 33.98 3.13
C LYS A 157 -39.73 35.07 3.94
N GLU A 158 -39.37 35.23 5.21
CA GLU A 158 -39.97 36.27 6.06
C GLU A 158 -39.63 37.68 5.56
N LEU A 159 -38.37 37.92 5.19
CA LEU A 159 -37.95 39.20 4.62
C LEU A 159 -38.66 39.51 3.30
N THR A 160 -38.84 38.50 2.45
CA THR A 160 -39.57 38.62 1.18
C THR A 160 -41.03 39.00 1.42
N LYS A 161 -41.66 38.39 2.43
CA LYS A 161 -43.03 38.70 2.84
C LYS A 161 -43.15 40.15 3.34
N HIS A 162 -42.28 40.56 4.28
CA HIS A 162 -42.29 41.93 4.80
C HIS A 162 -42.01 42.98 3.71
N LEU A 163 -41.09 42.69 2.79
CA LEU A 163 -40.84 43.58 1.66
C LEU A 163 -42.11 43.73 0.80
N ARG A 164 -42.80 42.63 0.48
CA ARG A 164 -44.07 42.66 -0.27
C ARG A 164 -45.12 43.51 0.45
N GLU A 165 -45.32 43.29 1.74
CA GLU A 165 -46.26 44.05 2.58
C GLU A 165 -45.91 45.55 2.59
N SER A 166 -44.63 45.90 2.71
CA SER A 166 -44.18 47.29 2.69
C SER A 166 -44.39 47.98 1.33
N LEU A 167 -44.21 47.25 0.23
CA LEU A 167 -44.46 47.76 -1.13
C LEU A 167 -45.95 47.96 -1.37
N LEU A 168 -46.80 47.03 -0.93
CA LEU A 168 -48.25 47.16 -0.98
C LEU A 168 -48.71 48.41 -0.21
N ALA A 169 -48.24 48.59 1.02
CA ALA A 169 -48.57 49.76 1.83
C ALA A 169 -48.12 51.08 1.17
N ARG A 170 -46.90 51.10 0.63
CA ARG A 170 -46.36 52.29 -0.06
C ARG A 170 -47.16 52.64 -1.31
N PHE A 171 -47.48 51.67 -2.16
CA PHE A 171 -48.23 51.91 -3.39
C PHE A 171 -49.71 52.24 -3.15
N ALA A 172 -50.31 51.71 -2.09
CA ALA A 172 -51.64 52.14 -1.66
C ALA A 172 -51.64 53.61 -1.21
N ALA A 173 -50.61 54.06 -0.49
CA ALA A 173 -50.46 55.47 -0.10
C ALA A 173 -50.21 56.40 -1.31
N GLU A 174 -49.59 55.90 -2.38
CA GLU A 174 -49.41 56.61 -3.66
C GLU A 174 -50.68 56.63 -4.53
N SER A 175 -51.83 56.14 -4.04
CA SER A 175 -53.10 56.10 -4.78
C SER A 175 -53.03 55.30 -6.09
N VAL A 176 -52.19 54.27 -6.14
CA VAL A 176 -52.16 53.34 -7.27
C VAL A 176 -53.50 52.58 -7.33
N PRO A 177 -54.15 52.47 -8.51
CA PRO A 177 -55.39 51.72 -8.66
C PRO A 177 -55.24 50.29 -8.15
N ALA A 178 -56.24 49.78 -7.43
CA ALA A 178 -56.19 48.44 -6.83
C ALA A 178 -55.94 47.32 -7.88
N GLU A 179 -56.41 47.54 -9.11
CA GLU A 179 -56.23 46.65 -10.26
C GLU A 179 -54.77 46.54 -10.74
N GLU A 180 -53.95 47.56 -10.48
CA GLU A 180 -52.53 47.63 -10.90
C GLU A 180 -51.55 47.36 -9.75
N LEU A 181 -52.04 47.35 -8.51
CA LEU A 181 -51.22 47.29 -7.29
C LEU A 181 -50.34 46.04 -7.25
N GLU A 182 -50.94 44.85 -7.43
CA GLU A 182 -50.22 43.56 -7.41
C GLU A 182 -49.20 43.47 -8.55
N GLN A 183 -49.55 43.94 -9.76
CA GLN A 183 -48.62 43.95 -10.90
C GLN A 183 -47.44 44.89 -10.68
N LYS A 184 -47.62 46.00 -9.96
CA LYS A 184 -46.54 46.94 -9.64
C LYS A 184 -45.63 46.37 -8.55
N VAL A 185 -46.20 45.70 -7.54
CA VAL A 185 -45.45 44.99 -6.50
C VAL A 185 -44.61 43.87 -7.09
N ASP A 186 -45.18 43.01 -7.95
CA ASP A 186 -44.45 41.90 -8.57
C ASP A 186 -43.30 42.37 -9.47
N ARG A 187 -43.49 43.49 -10.18
CA ARG A 187 -42.42 44.13 -10.98
C ARG A 187 -41.27 44.60 -10.10
N GLU A 188 -41.55 45.25 -8.97
CA GLU A 188 -40.52 45.70 -8.04
C GLU A 188 -39.82 44.55 -7.32
N MET A 189 -40.57 43.53 -6.88
CA MET A 189 -40.00 42.31 -6.31
C MET A 189 -39.06 41.62 -7.30
N SER A 190 -39.43 41.57 -8.58
CA SER A 190 -38.59 41.02 -9.65
C SER A 190 -37.36 41.89 -9.97
N ARG A 191 -37.44 43.20 -9.75
CA ARG A 191 -36.28 44.10 -9.86
C ARG A 191 -35.30 43.86 -8.71
N VAL A 192 -35.79 43.87 -7.47
CA VAL A 192 -34.98 43.63 -6.27
C VAL A 192 -34.33 42.24 -6.31
N ALA A 193 -35.06 41.20 -6.73
CA ALA A 193 -34.49 39.85 -6.86
C ALA A 193 -33.33 39.78 -7.85
N ARG A 194 -33.38 40.56 -8.95
CA ARG A 194 -32.29 40.66 -9.91
C ARG A 194 -31.09 41.38 -9.33
N GLU A 195 -31.30 42.48 -8.61
CA GLU A 195 -30.24 43.24 -7.95
C GLU A 195 -29.53 42.39 -6.88
N VAL A 196 -30.28 41.67 -6.04
CA VAL A 196 -29.72 40.76 -5.04
C VAL A 196 -28.86 39.68 -5.70
N ARG A 197 -29.32 39.10 -6.82
CA ARG A 197 -28.54 38.08 -7.56
C ARG A 197 -27.21 38.66 -8.08
N VAL A 198 -27.22 39.86 -8.65
CA VAL A 198 -26.00 40.52 -9.14
C VAL A 198 -25.01 40.76 -8.00
N LEU A 199 -25.49 41.26 -6.85
CA LEU A 199 -24.63 41.49 -5.67
C LEU A 199 -24.06 40.19 -5.10
N MET A 200 -24.84 39.11 -5.09
CA MET A 200 -24.36 37.78 -4.69
C MET A 200 -23.26 37.28 -5.62
N ASP A 201 -23.43 37.39 -6.93
CA ASP A 201 -22.44 36.97 -7.92
C ASP A 201 -21.14 37.78 -7.81
N GLU A 202 -21.23 39.07 -7.49
CA GLU A 202 -20.07 39.93 -7.24
C GLU A 202 -19.33 39.56 -5.94
N GLN A 203 -20.07 39.24 -4.87
CA GLN A 203 -19.48 38.75 -3.62
C GLN A 203 -18.77 37.40 -3.77
N VAL A 204 -19.35 36.48 -4.56
CA VAL A 204 -18.72 35.17 -4.82
C VAL A 204 -17.42 35.33 -5.61
N LYS A 205 -17.39 36.23 -6.59
CA LYS A 205 -16.17 36.51 -7.41
C LYS A 205 -15.05 37.17 -6.60
N SER A 206 -15.41 38.02 -5.63
CA SER A 206 -14.47 38.80 -4.81
C SER A 206 -13.97 38.06 -3.55
N ASN A 207 -14.58 36.93 -3.17
CA ASN A 207 -14.18 36.18 -1.98
C ASN A 207 -13.35 34.91 -2.31
N PRO A 208 -12.03 34.89 -2.04
CA PRO A 208 -11.15 33.76 -2.40
C PRO A 208 -11.46 32.47 -1.63
N ARG A 209 -12.25 32.52 -0.54
CA ARG A 209 -12.69 31.33 0.20
C ARG A 209 -13.89 30.61 -0.44
N LEU A 210 -14.68 31.29 -1.27
CA LEU A 210 -15.85 30.72 -1.94
C LEU A 210 -15.51 30.14 -3.33
N LYS A 211 -14.38 30.51 -3.94
CA LYS A 211 -13.89 29.94 -5.22
C LYS A 211 -13.61 28.44 -5.20
N HIS A 212 -13.54 27.80 -4.03
CA HIS A 212 -13.24 26.36 -3.88
C HIS A 212 -14.45 25.50 -3.48
N MET A 213 -15.61 26.12 -3.21
CA MET A 213 -16.87 25.40 -3.01
C MET A 213 -17.70 25.55 -4.29
N GLY A 214 -17.43 24.71 -5.28
CA GLY A 214 -18.21 24.68 -6.51
C GLY A 214 -19.70 24.45 -6.20
N ILE A 215 -20.50 25.49 -6.44
CA ILE A 215 -21.95 25.39 -6.67
C ILE A 215 -22.13 25.62 -8.17
#